data_AF-A0AAN0VAH8-F1
#
_entry.id   AF-A0AAN0VAH8-F1
#
_cell.length_a   1.000
_cell.length_b   1.000
_cell.length_c   1.000
_cell.angle_alpha   90.00
_cell.angle_beta   90.00
_cell.angle_gamma   90.00
#
_symmetry.space_group_name_H-M   'P 1'
#
loop_
_entity.id
_entity.type
_entity.pdbx_description
1 polymer ?
#
loop_
_entity_poly.entity_id
_entity_poly.type
_entity_poly.pdbx_seq_one_letter_code
_entity_poly.pdbx_strand_id
1 'polypeptide(L)'
;MQHIIQVDHTLWALISRLKGKELQTPSRSARFRITTVDANRVVIETGSENSQLALTRAAFQQTLAYLASNNHFGQAQAVEISSNHTYEKAGPLCRAARYRAEGKPGRTNITYILPILEQCQAVGIRSTTPNSTWLLP
;
A
#
# COMPACT_ATOMS: atom_id res chain seq x y z
N MET A 1 1.74 12.19 -18.44
CA MET A 1 1.52 10.79 -18.02
C MET A 1 0.17 10.75 -17.33
N GLN A 2 -0.50 9.59 -17.32
CA GLN A 2 -1.80 9.42 -16.69
C GLN A 2 -1.64 8.70 -15.36
N HIS A 3 -2.24 9.27 -14.30
CA HIS A 3 -2.20 8.70 -12.96
C HIS A 3 -2.75 7.26 -12.92
N ILE A 4 -2.01 6.35 -12.28
CA ILE A 4 -2.47 4.98 -12.02
C ILE A 4 -3.45 4.99 -10.84
N ILE A 5 -4.74 5.05 -11.13
CA ILE A 5 -5.81 5.13 -10.12
C ILE A 5 -6.65 3.84 -9.99
N GLN A 6 -6.37 2.84 -10.82
CA GLN A 6 -7.06 1.56 -10.82
C GLN A 6 -6.08 0.39 -10.86
N VAL A 7 -6.49 -0.72 -10.23
CA VAL A 7 -5.76 -1.99 -10.25
C VAL A 7 -6.24 -2.82 -11.44
N ASP A 8 -5.81 -2.40 -12.63
CA ASP A 8 -6.08 -3.09 -13.89
C ASP A 8 -5.12 -4.28 -14.12
N HIS A 9 -5.18 -4.89 -15.31
CA HIS A 9 -4.28 -5.99 -15.68
C HIS A 9 -2.81 -5.55 -15.77
N THR A 10 -2.55 -4.31 -16.18
CA THR A 10 -1.21 -3.75 -16.34
C THR A 10 -0.53 -3.58 -14.98
N LEU A 11 -1.19 -2.89 -14.04
CA LEU A 11 -0.65 -2.70 -12.70
C LEU A 11 -0.47 -4.05 -11.99
N TRP A 12 -1.44 -4.97 -12.13
CA TRP A 12 -1.32 -6.28 -11.49
C TRP A 12 -0.17 -7.12 -12.08
N ALA A 13 0.10 -7.00 -13.38
CA ALA A 13 1.27 -7.62 -14.01
C ALA A 13 2.59 -7.04 -13.47
N LEU A 14 2.66 -5.72 -13.24
CA LEU A 14 3.82 -5.08 -12.60
C LEU A 14 4.04 -5.60 -11.17
N ILE A 15 2.97 -5.66 -10.36
CA ILE A 15 3.02 -6.21 -9.01
C ILE A 15 3.49 -7.67 -9.02
N SER A 16 3.01 -8.48 -9.97
CA SER A 16 3.39 -9.89 -10.11
C SER A 16 4.89 -10.08 -10.35
N ARG A 17 5.54 -9.15 -11.07
CA ARG A 17 7.00 -9.15 -11.30
C ARG A 17 7.82 -8.85 -10.04
N LEU A 18 7.19 -8.38 -8.97
CA LEU A 18 7.86 -8.11 -7.70
C LEU A 18 7.97 -9.37 -6.81
N LYS A 19 7.39 -10.51 -7.23
CA LYS A 19 7.53 -11.78 -6.51
C LYS A 19 9.01 -12.09 -6.25
N GLY A 20 9.33 -12.42 -5.00
CA GLY A 20 10.68 -12.72 -4.54
C GLY A 20 11.48 -11.51 -4.07
N LYS A 21 11.06 -10.27 -4.38
CA LYS A 21 11.74 -9.04 -3.95
C LYS A 21 11.54 -8.77 -2.46
N GLU A 22 12.58 -8.22 -1.85
CA GLU A 22 12.54 -7.61 -0.52
C GLU A 22 12.36 -6.09 -0.66
N LEU A 23 11.42 -5.52 0.11
CA LEU A 23 11.10 -4.10 0.13
C LEU A 23 11.17 -3.57 1.57
N GLN A 24 11.25 -2.24 1.70
CA GLN A 24 11.25 -1.53 2.98
C GLN A 24 9.91 -0.85 3.24
N THR A 25 9.54 -0.75 4.52
CA THR A 25 8.37 0.06 4.92
C THR A 25 8.61 1.55 4.65
N PRO A 26 7.56 2.39 4.56
CA PRO A 26 7.71 3.82 4.29
C PRO A 26 8.66 4.57 5.25
N SER A 27 8.69 4.16 6.53
CA SER A 27 9.62 4.68 7.55
C SER A 27 11.06 4.19 7.40
N ARG A 28 11.32 3.24 6.50
CA ARG A 28 12.60 2.53 6.29
C ARG A 28 13.10 1.73 7.50
N SER A 29 12.28 1.58 8.53
CA SER A 29 12.65 0.90 9.79
C SER A 29 12.50 -0.62 9.75
N ALA A 30 11.79 -1.17 8.77
CA ALA A 30 11.57 -2.60 8.63
C ALA A 30 11.57 -3.05 7.18
N ARG A 31 11.84 -4.33 6.96
CA ARG A 31 11.80 -5.00 5.65
C ARG A 31 10.74 -6.08 5.60
N PHE A 32 10.30 -6.40 4.40
CA PHE A 32 9.38 -7.49 4.11
C PHE A 32 9.66 -8.07 2.73
N ARG A 33 9.38 -9.36 2.56
CA ARG A 33 9.58 -10.06 1.29
C ARG A 33 8.25 -10.43 0.67
N ILE A 34 8.12 -10.23 -0.64
CA ILE A 34 6.96 -10.70 -1.40
C ILE A 34 7.16 -12.18 -1.73
N THR A 35 6.38 -13.06 -1.14
CA THR A 35 6.54 -14.52 -1.31
C THR A 35 5.67 -15.05 -2.44
N THR A 36 4.41 -14.59 -2.52
CA THR A 36 3.44 -15.04 -3.51
C THR A 36 2.67 -13.86 -4.07
N VAL A 37 2.38 -13.91 -5.37
CA VAL A 37 1.39 -13.06 -6.02
C VAL A 37 0.47 -13.98 -6.81
N ASP A 38 -0.83 -13.95 -6.49
CA ASP A 38 -1.87 -14.66 -7.23
C ASP A 38 -2.85 -13.66 -7.87
N ALA A 39 -3.95 -14.13 -8.43
CA ALA A 39 -4.93 -13.26 -9.12
C ALA A 39 -5.57 -12.19 -8.20
N ASN A 40 -5.67 -12.48 -6.90
CA ASN A 40 -6.50 -11.75 -5.95
C ASN A 40 -5.74 -11.19 -4.75
N ARG A 41 -4.49 -11.61 -4.51
CA ARG A 41 -3.68 -11.13 -3.38
C ARG A 41 -2.18 -11.24 -3.63
N VAL A 42 -1.47 -10.45 -2.83
CA VAL A 42 -0.03 -10.53 -2.61
C VAL A 42 0.19 -11.06 -1.19
N VAL A 43 0.97 -12.12 -1.04
CA VAL A 43 1.41 -12.61 0.27
C VAL A 43 2.82 -12.09 0.52
N ILE A 44 3.00 -11.50 1.70
CA ILE A 44 4.29 -11.05 2.18
C ILE A 44 4.70 -11.82 3.43
N GLU A 45 6.00 -11.91 3.63
CA GLU A 45 6.64 -12.31 4.88
C GLU A 45 7.24 -11.05 5.52
N THR A 46 6.85 -10.77 6.75
CA THR A 46 7.39 -9.66 7.54
C THR A 46 8.62 -10.12 8.33
N GLY A 47 9.51 -9.21 8.74
CA GLY A 47 10.72 -9.55 9.50
C GLY A 47 10.53 -10.17 10.89
N SER A 48 9.31 -10.52 11.29
CA SER A 48 9.03 -11.36 12.46
C SER A 48 8.88 -12.80 11.97
N GLU A 49 9.64 -13.74 12.53
CA GLU A 49 9.63 -15.15 12.12
C GLU A 49 8.20 -15.68 11.95
N ASN A 50 7.91 -16.25 10.77
CA ASN A 50 6.61 -16.82 10.40
C ASN A 50 5.41 -15.86 10.36
N SER A 51 5.60 -14.54 10.42
CA SER A 51 4.50 -13.59 10.26
C SER A 51 4.25 -13.29 8.78
N GLN A 52 3.29 -14.03 8.21
CA GLN A 52 2.74 -13.75 6.89
C GLN A 52 1.56 -12.79 6.94
N LEU A 53 1.41 -11.99 5.89
CA LEU A 53 0.27 -11.11 5.67
C LEU A 53 -0.20 -11.19 4.22
N ALA A 54 -1.50 -11.42 4.03
CA ALA A 54 -2.13 -11.35 2.72
C ALA A 54 -2.67 -9.93 2.47
N LEU A 55 -2.17 -9.29 1.41
CA LEU A 55 -2.60 -7.99 0.90
C LEU A 55 -3.56 -8.26 -0.27
N THR A 56 -4.85 -8.01 -0.09
CA THR A 56 -5.84 -8.27 -1.15
C THR A 56 -5.73 -7.25 -2.27
N ARG A 57 -6.05 -7.65 -3.50
CA ARG A 57 -6.18 -6.75 -4.65
C ARG A 57 -7.12 -5.58 -4.37
N ALA A 58 -8.19 -5.83 -3.62
CA ALA A 58 -9.13 -4.80 -3.15
C ALA A 58 -8.44 -3.74 -2.27
N ALA A 59 -7.50 -4.12 -1.39
CA ALA A 59 -6.78 -3.17 -0.55
C ALA A 59 -5.90 -2.21 -1.38
N PHE A 60 -5.27 -2.71 -2.46
CA PHE A 60 -4.56 -1.86 -3.42
C PHE A 60 -5.53 -0.89 -4.10
N GLN A 61 -6.68 -1.37 -4.56
CA GLN A 61 -7.68 -0.53 -5.21
C GLN A 61 -8.25 0.54 -4.28
N GLN A 62 -8.54 0.18 -3.02
CA GLN A 62 -9.00 1.12 -1.99
C GLN A 62 -7.96 2.20 -1.69
N THR A 63 -6.68 1.83 -1.69
CA THR A 63 -5.58 2.79 -1.50
C THR A 63 -5.53 3.81 -2.62
N LEU A 64 -5.54 3.36 -3.88
CA LEU A 64 -5.52 4.25 -5.05
C LEU A 64 -6.80 5.09 -5.14
N ALA A 65 -7.97 4.50 -4.88
CA ALA A 65 -9.24 5.19 -4.89
C ALA A 65 -9.29 6.30 -3.84
N TYR A 66 -8.82 6.03 -2.61
CA TYR A 66 -8.74 7.05 -1.57
C TYR A 66 -7.85 8.23 -2.00
N LEU A 67 -6.66 7.96 -2.54
CA LEU A 67 -5.76 9.01 -2.98
C LEU A 67 -6.37 9.86 -4.10
N ALA A 68 -7.02 9.21 -5.07
CA ALA A 68 -7.66 9.89 -6.19
C ALA A 68 -8.88 10.71 -5.75
N SER A 69 -9.79 10.13 -4.94
CA SER A 69 -11.02 10.80 -4.51
C SER A 69 -10.77 11.99 -3.59
N ASN A 70 -9.60 12.04 -2.94
CA ASN A 70 -9.18 13.13 -2.05
C ASN A 70 -8.15 14.06 -2.70
N ASN A 71 -7.94 13.98 -4.02
CA ASN A 71 -7.06 14.85 -4.79
C ASN A 71 -5.57 14.84 -4.37
N HIS A 72 -5.08 13.70 -3.87
CA HIS A 72 -3.67 13.54 -3.48
C HIS A 72 -2.75 13.30 -4.70
N PHE A 73 -2.82 14.20 -5.69
CA PHE A 73 -2.04 14.15 -6.92
C PHE A 73 -0.77 15.00 -6.80
N GLY A 74 0.39 14.35 -6.93
CA GLY A 74 1.69 15.02 -6.82
C GLY A 74 2.13 15.36 -5.40
N GLN A 75 3.42 15.65 -5.24
CA GLN A 75 4.07 15.81 -3.93
C GLN A 75 3.50 16.98 -3.10
N ALA A 76 2.96 18.02 -3.76
CA ALA A 76 2.34 19.17 -3.08
C ALA A 76 1.03 18.78 -2.38
N GLN A 77 0.36 17.72 -2.82
CA GLN A 77 -0.89 17.19 -2.26
C GLN A 77 -0.66 15.90 -1.47
N ALA A 78 0.55 15.70 -0.95
CA ALA A 78 0.89 14.50 -0.19
C ALA A 78 0.06 14.38 1.10
N VAL A 79 -0.42 13.17 1.38
CA VAL A 79 -1.14 12.83 2.61
C VAL A 79 -0.23 12.07 3.57
N GLU A 80 -0.36 12.35 4.85
CA GLU A 80 0.31 11.56 5.88
C GLU A 80 -0.20 10.11 5.86
N ILE A 81 0.71 9.13 5.96
CA ILE A 81 0.32 7.71 5.95
C ILE A 81 -0.35 7.34 7.28
N SER A 82 0.11 7.92 8.40
CA SER A 82 -0.41 7.76 9.78
C SER A 82 -0.87 6.33 10.09
N SER A 83 -0.02 5.35 9.79
CA SER A 83 -0.37 3.93 9.99
C SER A 83 -0.35 3.58 11.47
N ASN A 84 -1.42 2.94 11.96
CA ASN A 84 -1.51 2.48 13.35
C ASN A 84 -2.10 1.07 13.42
N HIS A 85 -1.66 0.24 14.38
CA HIS A 85 -2.27 -1.09 14.61
C HIS A 85 -3.69 -0.99 15.16
N THR A 86 -3.95 -0.01 16.03
CA THR A 86 -5.29 0.31 16.55
C THR A 86 -6.08 1.09 15.49
N TYR A 87 -7.25 0.59 15.08
CA TYR A 87 -8.02 1.16 13.97
C TYR A 87 -8.46 2.61 14.24
N GLU A 88 -8.90 2.87 15.48
CA GLU A 88 -9.38 4.17 15.96
C GLU A 88 -8.25 5.22 15.97
N LYS A 89 -6.99 4.78 16.06
CA LYS A 89 -5.81 5.65 16.03
C LYS A 89 -5.17 5.75 14.63
N ALA A 90 -5.69 5.03 13.64
CA ALA A 90 -5.15 5.05 12.29
C ALA A 90 -5.65 6.25 11.51
N GLY A 91 -4.80 6.83 10.66
CA GLY A 91 -5.20 7.90 9.76
C GLY A 91 -6.14 7.42 8.64
N PRO A 92 -6.80 8.36 7.93
CA PRO A 92 -7.81 8.05 6.93
C PRO A 92 -7.35 7.09 5.82
N LEU A 93 -6.16 7.31 5.24
CA LEU A 93 -5.59 6.42 4.22
C LEU A 93 -5.43 4.99 4.74
N CYS A 94 -4.91 4.86 5.97
CA CYS A 94 -4.68 3.56 6.59
C CYS A 94 -5.98 2.83 6.95
N ARG A 95 -7.07 3.57 7.25
CA ARG A 95 -8.41 2.99 7.44
C ARG A 95 -9.02 2.54 6.11
N ALA A 96 -8.91 3.36 5.06
CA ALA A 96 -9.43 3.06 3.74
C ALA A 96 -8.83 1.76 3.16
N ALA A 97 -7.51 1.60 3.26
CA ALA A 97 -6.80 0.44 2.70
C ALA A 97 -7.12 -0.90 3.39
N ARG A 98 -7.64 -0.89 4.63
CA ARG A 98 -7.91 -2.12 5.39
C ARG A 98 -9.39 -2.45 5.53
N TYR A 99 -10.27 -1.70 4.86
CA TYR A 99 -11.70 -1.89 4.96
C TYR A 99 -12.12 -3.19 4.26
N ARG A 100 -12.69 -4.14 5.01
CA ARG A 100 -13.18 -5.41 4.44
C ARG A 100 -14.64 -5.29 4.06
N ALA A 101 -15.07 -6.09 3.08
CA ALA A 101 -16.47 -6.17 2.65
C ALA A 101 -17.44 -6.55 3.79
N GLU A 102 -16.94 -7.27 4.81
CA GLU A 102 -17.68 -7.71 5.99
C GLU A 102 -17.93 -6.59 7.04
N GLY A 103 -17.54 -5.34 6.73
CA GLY A 103 -17.70 -4.19 7.64
C GLY A 103 -16.73 -4.18 8.83
N LYS A 104 -15.77 -5.12 8.89
CA LYS A 104 -14.77 -5.21 9.96
C LYS A 104 -13.41 -4.65 9.52
N PRO A 105 -12.68 -3.95 10.40
CA PRO A 105 -11.34 -3.47 10.09
C PRO A 105 -10.35 -4.64 9.96
N GLY A 106 -9.58 -4.66 8.87
CA GLY A 106 -8.48 -5.60 8.68
C GLY A 106 -7.22 -5.26 9.47
N ARG A 107 -6.18 -6.09 9.32
CA ARG A 107 -4.83 -5.78 9.81
C ARG A 107 -4.26 -4.55 9.07
N THR A 108 -3.36 -3.83 9.72
CA THR A 108 -2.60 -2.75 9.09
C THR A 108 -1.81 -3.28 7.90
N ASN A 109 -2.09 -2.76 6.71
CA ASN A 109 -1.55 -3.24 5.45
C ASN A 109 -0.92 -2.12 4.60
N ILE A 110 -1.28 -0.86 4.84
CA ILE A 110 -0.81 0.30 4.05
C ILE A 110 0.72 0.44 4.05
N THR A 111 1.38 0.05 5.15
CA THR A 111 2.84 0.06 5.32
C THR A 111 3.56 -0.88 4.37
N TYR A 112 2.84 -1.80 3.73
CA TYR A 112 3.38 -2.76 2.77
C TYR A 112 2.82 -2.51 1.36
N ILE A 113 1.58 -2.03 1.25
CA ILE A 113 0.96 -1.67 -0.03
C ILE A 113 1.70 -0.51 -0.70
N LEU A 114 2.06 0.55 0.06
CA LEU A 114 2.68 1.73 -0.53
C LEU A 114 4.04 1.44 -1.18
N PRO A 115 5.00 0.74 -0.54
CA PRO A 115 6.26 0.40 -1.21
C PRO A 115 6.08 -0.47 -2.44
N ILE A 116 5.07 -1.36 -2.47
CA ILE A 116 4.75 -2.16 -3.66
C ILE A 116 4.25 -1.24 -4.79
N LEU A 117 3.34 -0.32 -4.49
CA LEU A 117 2.83 0.66 -5.47
C LEU A 117 3.91 1.64 -5.95
N GLU A 118 4.85 2.00 -5.09
CA GLU A 118 6.01 2.84 -5.43
C GLU A 118 6.91 2.14 -6.45
N GLN A 119 7.19 0.84 -6.27
CA GLN A 119 7.93 0.04 -7.26
C GLN A 119 7.22 -0.05 -8.61
N CYS A 120 5.90 0.11 -8.64
CA CYS A 120 5.10 0.18 -9.87
C CYS A 120 4.91 1.61 -10.40
N GLN A 121 5.58 2.60 -9.81
CA GLN A 121 5.47 4.03 -10.16
C GLN A 121 4.03 4.58 -10.05
N ALA A 122 3.18 3.96 -9.22
CA ALA A 122 1.81 4.44 -9.00
C ALA A 122 1.74 5.54 -7.93
N VAL A 123 2.61 5.46 -6.92
CA VAL A 123 2.67 6.43 -5.81
C VAL A 123 4.11 6.84 -5.52
N GLY A 124 4.28 8.05 -4.99
CA GLY A 124 5.53 8.48 -4.39
C GLY A 124 5.45 8.36 -2.86
N ILE A 125 6.59 8.14 -2.21
CA ILE A 125 6.69 8.14 -0.74
C ILE A 125 7.75 9.12 -0.28
N ARG A 126 7.42 9.92 0.72
CA ARG A 126 8.38 10.68 1.51
C ARG A 126 8.61 9.95 2.82
N SER A 127 9.82 9.44 3.02
CA SER A 127 10.21 8.65 4.20
C SER A 127 10.59 9.47 5.44
N THR A 128 10.26 10.76 5.51
CA THR A 128 10.48 11.59 6.71
C THR A 128 9.54 11.18 7.85
N THR A 129 9.69 11.77 9.03
CA THR A 129 8.70 11.63 10.12
C THR A 129 7.96 12.96 10.29
N PRO A 130 6.63 13.00 10.06
CA PRO A 130 5.80 11.89 9.60
C PRO A 130 6.04 11.56 8.12
N ASN A 131 5.73 10.31 7.74
CA ASN A 131 5.88 9.84 6.36
C ASN A 131 4.60 10.13 5.57
N SER A 132 4.75 10.40 4.28
CA SER A 132 3.64 10.81 3.41
C SER A 132 3.70 10.18 2.03
N THR A 133 2.56 10.18 1.33
CA THR A 133 2.43 9.59 -0.01
C THR A 133 1.46 10.38 -0.90
N TRP A 134 1.59 10.22 -2.21
CA TRP A 134 0.77 10.87 -3.24
C TRP A 134 0.75 10.01 -4.52
N LEU A 135 -0.21 10.25 -5.40
CA LEU A 135 -0.27 9.64 -6.74
C LEU A 135 0.75 10.29 -7.67
N LEU A 136 1.52 9.47 -8.39
CA LEU A 136 2.45 9.94 -9.42
C LEU A 136 1.71 10.19 -10.75
N PRO A 137 2.17 11.15 -11.58
CA PRO A 137 1.63 11.43 -12.91
C PRO A 137 1.70 10.25 -13.86
#